data_AF-A0AAV0B8S9-F1
#
_entry.id   AF-A0AAV0B8S9-F1
#
_cell.length_a   1.000
_cell.length_b   1.000
_cell.length_c   1.000
_cell.angle_alpha   90.00
_cell.angle_beta   90.00
_cell.angle_gamma   90.00
#
_symmetry.space_group_name_H-M   'P 1'
#
loop_
_entity.id
_entity.type
_entity.pdbx_description
1 polymer ?
#
loop_
_entity_poly.entity_id
_entity_poly.type
_entity_poly.pdbx_seq_one_letter_code
_entity_poly.pdbx_strand_id
1 'polypeptide(L)'
;MNYNQKENYCPDDFSSAITYTINDFCNKAHVDNDTDYWTLIGFIPIRKNGGLAFEDFDTYQRLLKTNKLKYQTIPSKSTSGLFTRFGFSCQISKYMSITMEKYHIDHYKDKNHSFGNYDD
;
A
#
# COMPACT_ATOMS: atom_id res chain seq x y z
N MET A 1 16.53 30.97 -10.01
CA MET A 1 16.64 30.20 -8.76
C MET A 1 17.64 29.07 -9.00
N ASN A 2 18.70 29.01 -8.19
CA ASN A 2 19.78 28.03 -8.30
C ASN A 2 19.30 26.66 -7.81
N TYR A 3 19.24 25.66 -8.69
CA TYR A 3 18.93 24.27 -8.34
C TYR A 3 20.21 23.49 -8.04
N ASN A 4 20.85 23.83 -6.91
CA ASN A 4 21.97 23.07 -6.34
C ASN A 4 21.58 22.51 -4.96
N GLN A 5 20.47 21.77 -4.90
CA GLN A 5 20.25 20.84 -3.81
C GLN A 5 20.20 19.44 -4.42
N LYS A 6 21.31 18.71 -4.33
CA LYS A 6 21.25 17.27 -4.16
C LYS A 6 20.42 17.07 -2.89
N GLU A 7 19.12 16.82 -3.03
CA GLU A 7 18.36 16.27 -1.92
C GLU A 7 19.05 14.95 -1.58
N ASN A 8 19.55 14.83 -0.36
CA ASN A 8 20.22 13.63 0.11
C ASN A 8 19.18 12.51 0.05
N TYR A 9 19.34 11.59 -0.90
CA TYR A 9 18.55 10.37 -0.99
C TYR A 9 18.59 9.65 0.36
N CYS A 10 17.45 9.54 1.03
CA CYS A 10 17.28 8.65 2.17
C CYS A 10 16.57 7.38 1.67
N PRO A 11 17.12 6.18 1.87
CA PRO A 11 16.42 4.93 1.55
C PRO A 11 15.03 4.84 2.19
N ASP A 12 14.86 5.48 3.35
CA ASP A 12 13.58 5.52 4.08
C ASP A 12 12.53 6.43 3.41
N ASP A 13 12.92 7.30 2.47
CA ASP A 13 11.98 8.15 1.72
C ASP A 13 11.01 7.31 0.86
N PHE A 14 11.37 6.06 0.54
CA PHE A 14 10.54 5.11 -0.21
C PHE A 14 10.02 3.96 0.65
N SER A 15 10.39 3.91 1.93
CA SER A 15 9.98 2.84 2.82
C SER A 15 8.50 2.97 3.14
N SER A 16 7.74 1.95 2.76
CA SER A 16 6.31 1.83 3.08
C SER A 16 6.14 0.83 4.20
N ALA A 17 5.41 1.21 5.25
CA ALA A 17 5.08 0.30 6.34
C ALA A 17 3.90 -0.58 5.93
N ILE A 18 4.10 -1.90 5.94
CA ILE A 18 3.02 -2.87 5.70
C ILE A 18 2.55 -3.43 7.04
N THR A 19 1.25 -3.29 7.29
CA THR A 19 0.54 -3.98 8.37
C THR A 19 -0.44 -4.96 7.77
N TYR A 20 -0.69 -6.07 8.46
CA TYR A 20 -1.60 -7.10 7.97
C TYR A 20 -2.46 -7.70 9.08
N THR A 21 -3.56 -8.30 8.65
CA THR A 21 -4.56 -8.95 9.49
C THR A 21 -5.00 -10.26 8.85
N ILE A 22 -5.40 -11.21 9.69
CA ILE A 22 -5.87 -12.54 9.30
C ILE A 22 -7.13 -12.90 10.10
N ASN A 23 -7.69 -14.08 9.83
CA ASN A 23 -8.80 -14.67 10.62
C ASN A 23 -10.06 -13.80 10.62
N ASP A 24 -10.47 -13.35 9.43
CA ASP A 24 -11.70 -12.59 9.21
C ASP A 24 -11.79 -11.31 10.06
N PHE A 25 -10.63 -10.69 10.33
CA PHE A 25 -10.53 -9.44 11.06
C PHE A 25 -11.52 -8.39 10.54
N CYS A 26 -12.09 -7.65 11.48
CA CYS A 26 -12.95 -6.51 11.23
C CYS A 26 -12.71 -5.44 12.30
N ASN A 27 -12.98 -4.19 11.95
CA ASN A 27 -12.80 -3.07 12.86
C ASN A 27 -13.95 -2.07 12.72
N LYS A 28 -14.10 -1.22 13.74
CA LYS A 28 -15.07 -0.12 13.73
C LYS A 28 -14.63 0.95 12.75
N ALA A 29 -15.60 1.71 12.24
CA ALA A 29 -15.30 2.84 11.38
C ALA A 29 -14.45 3.91 12.07
N HIS A 30 -13.34 4.27 11.42
CA HIS A 30 -12.33 5.18 11.94
C HIS A 30 -11.71 6.00 10.81
N VAL A 31 -10.91 6.99 11.21
CA VAL A 31 -10.01 7.79 10.36
C VAL A 31 -8.63 7.61 10.99
N ASP A 32 -7.62 7.37 10.17
CA ASP A 32 -6.25 7.23 10.67
C ASP A 32 -5.69 8.59 11.06
N ASN A 33 -4.85 8.62 12.10
CA ASN A 33 -4.17 9.84 12.53
C ASN A 33 -2.74 9.93 11.97
N ASP A 34 -2.44 9.13 10.96
CA ASP A 34 -1.10 9.01 10.40
C ASP A 34 -0.77 10.19 9.47
N THR A 35 0.52 10.50 9.38
CA THR A 35 1.04 11.62 8.58
C THR A 35 0.99 11.37 7.08
N ASP A 36 0.95 10.11 6.66
CA ASP A 36 0.91 9.74 5.25
C ASP A 36 -0.49 9.93 4.65
N TYR A 37 -0.52 10.44 3.43
CA TYR A 37 -1.77 10.84 2.78
C TYR A 37 -2.48 9.70 2.07
N TRP A 38 -1.76 8.65 1.71
CA TRP A 38 -2.27 7.57 0.87
C TRP A 38 -1.90 6.23 1.48
N THR A 39 -2.87 5.32 1.49
CA THR A 39 -2.70 3.97 2.00
C THR A 39 -3.29 3.02 0.98
N LEU A 40 -2.50 2.05 0.52
CA LEU A 40 -2.99 0.93 -0.27
C LEU A 40 -3.53 -0.13 0.69
N ILE A 41 -4.83 -0.37 0.61
CA ILE A 41 -5.52 -1.39 1.41
C ILE A 41 -5.97 -2.51 0.49
N GLY A 42 -5.81 -3.76 0.91
CA GLY A 42 -6.31 -4.89 0.13
C GLY A 42 -6.66 -6.12 0.95
N PHE A 43 -7.40 -7.03 0.31
CA PHE A 43 -7.75 -8.34 0.84
C PHE A 43 -7.43 -9.40 -0.20
N ILE A 44 -6.67 -10.40 0.23
CA ILE A 44 -6.34 -11.58 -0.54
C ILE A 44 -6.99 -12.78 0.15
N PRO A 45 -7.83 -13.56 -0.55
CA PRO A 45 -8.39 -14.80 -0.04
C PRO A 45 -7.28 -15.83 0.18
N ILE A 46 -7.28 -16.44 1.37
CA ILE A 46 -6.36 -17.52 1.73
C ILE A 46 -7.15 -18.72 2.24
N ARG A 47 -6.69 -19.92 1.90
CA ARG A 47 -7.17 -21.17 2.48
C ARG A 47 -6.73 -21.22 3.94
N LYS A 48 -7.53 -21.85 4.81
CA LYS A 48 -7.19 -22.01 6.22
C LYS A 48 -5.90 -22.79 6.49
N ASN A 49 -5.43 -23.58 5.53
CA ASN A 49 -4.14 -24.26 5.58
C ASN A 49 -2.96 -23.36 5.15
N GLY A 50 -3.19 -22.06 4.90
CA GLY A 50 -2.17 -21.08 4.54
C GLY A 50 -1.92 -20.92 3.03
N GLY A 51 -2.57 -21.73 2.18
CA GLY A 51 -2.43 -21.59 0.73
C GLY A 51 -3.14 -20.33 0.20
N LEU A 52 -2.52 -19.61 -0.72
CA LEU A 52 -3.16 -18.48 -1.42
C LEU A 52 -4.26 -19.02 -2.35
N ALA A 53 -5.38 -18.30 -2.47
CA ALA A 53 -6.54 -18.71 -3.25
C ALA A 53 -6.92 -17.67 -4.33
N PHE A 54 -5.95 -17.28 -5.17
CA PHE A 54 -6.16 -16.26 -6.21
C PHE A 54 -7.07 -16.71 -7.35
N GLU A 55 -7.06 -18.00 -7.69
CA GLU A 55 -7.77 -18.52 -8.86
C GLU A 55 -9.29 -18.55 -8.67
N ASP A 56 -9.74 -18.64 -7.42
CA ASP A 56 -11.14 -18.89 -7.07
C ASP A 56 -11.89 -17.61 -6.63
N PHE A 57 -11.18 -16.49 -6.46
CA PHE A 57 -11.75 -15.30 -5.82
C PHE A 57 -11.16 -13.99 -6.31
N ASP A 58 -12.03 -12.99 -6.43
CA ASP A 58 -11.62 -11.61 -6.65
C ASP A 58 -10.78 -11.10 -5.46
N THR A 59 -9.61 -10.56 -5.76
CA THR A 59 -8.85 -9.76 -4.79
C THR A 59 -9.46 -8.36 -4.72
N TYR A 60 -9.49 -7.79 -3.52
CA TYR A 60 -9.88 -6.39 -3.34
C TYR A 60 -8.63 -5.57 -3.09
N GLN A 61 -8.44 -4.48 -3.83
CA GLN A 61 -7.38 -3.51 -3.60
C GLN A 61 -7.93 -2.11 -3.81
N ARG A 62 -7.59 -1.19 -2.93
CA ARG A 62 -8.01 0.22 -3.04
C ARG A 62 -6.98 1.15 -2.44
N LEU A 63 -6.69 2.21 -3.18
CA LEU A 63 -5.92 3.36 -2.69
C LEU A 63 -6.86 4.35 -1.98
N LEU A 64 -6.58 4.69 -0.74
CA LEU A 64 -7.43 5.54 0.11
C LEU A 64 -6.61 6.62 0.81
N LYS A 65 -7.24 7.80 1.00
CA LYS A 65 -6.71 8.82 1.91
C LYS A 65 -7.22 8.56 3.32
N THR A 66 -6.54 7.68 4.06
CA THR A 66 -7.08 7.16 5.33
C THR A 66 -7.12 8.19 6.44
N ASN A 67 -6.35 9.27 6.33
CA ASN A 67 -6.42 10.44 7.23
C ASN A 67 -7.54 11.44 6.91
N LYS A 68 -8.31 11.23 5.83
CA LYS A 68 -9.43 12.11 5.43
C LYS A 68 -10.75 11.37 5.29
N LEU A 69 -10.70 10.12 4.84
CA LEU A 69 -11.88 9.32 4.59
C LEU A 69 -12.10 8.36 5.75
N LYS A 70 -13.31 8.38 6.30
CA LYS A 70 -13.74 7.39 7.28
C LYS A 70 -13.93 6.04 6.59
N TYR A 71 -13.32 5.00 7.11
CA TYR A 71 -13.35 3.65 6.52
C TYR A 71 -13.44 2.56 7.60
N GLN A 72 -13.83 1.35 7.20
CA GLN A 72 -13.91 0.19 8.08
C GLN A 72 -13.79 -1.11 7.30
N THR A 73 -13.34 -2.17 7.97
CA THR A 73 -13.45 -3.54 7.50
C THR A 73 -14.71 -4.15 8.09
N ILE A 74 -15.67 -4.46 7.22
CA ILE A 74 -16.94 -5.07 7.63
C ILE A 74 -16.69 -6.54 8.03
N PRO A 75 -17.34 -7.04 9.09
CA PRO A 75 -17.33 -8.46 9.42
C PRO A 75 -17.81 -9.28 8.22
N SER A 76 -16.99 -10.22 7.76
CA SER A 76 -17.37 -11.16 6.72
C SER A 76 -16.59 -12.45 6.90
N LYS A 77 -17.27 -13.57 6.73
CA LYS A 77 -16.70 -14.90 6.86
C LYS A 77 -17.05 -15.72 5.62
N SER A 78 -16.13 -16.56 5.17
CA SER A 78 -16.40 -17.49 4.08
C SER A 78 -17.55 -18.43 4.44
N THR A 79 -18.55 -18.55 3.57
CA THR A 79 -19.70 -19.45 3.76
C THR A 79 -19.28 -20.92 3.86
N SER A 80 -18.28 -21.33 3.08
CA SER A 80 -17.75 -22.71 3.15
C SER A 80 -16.89 -22.95 4.38
N GLY A 81 -16.44 -21.89 5.06
CA GLY A 81 -15.53 -21.98 6.19
C GLY A 81 -14.14 -22.50 5.83
N LEU A 82 -13.81 -22.68 4.55
CA LEU A 82 -12.51 -23.18 4.08
C LEU A 82 -11.49 -22.04 3.86
N PHE A 83 -11.99 -20.82 3.72
CA PHE A 83 -11.20 -19.64 3.41
C PHE A 83 -11.29 -18.61 4.54
N THR A 84 -10.26 -17.80 4.64
CA THR A 84 -10.24 -16.54 5.36
C THR A 84 -9.61 -15.47 4.46
N ARG A 85 -9.37 -14.28 4.98
CA ARG A 85 -8.77 -13.17 4.25
C ARG A 85 -7.47 -12.76 4.91
N PHE A 86 -6.44 -12.61 4.08
CA PHE A 86 -5.26 -11.84 4.41
C PHE A 86 -5.55 -10.38 4.05
N GLY A 87 -5.89 -9.57 5.04
CA GLY A 87 -6.04 -8.13 4.87
C GLY A 87 -4.70 -7.45 5.04
N PHE A 88 -4.33 -6.53 4.16
CA PHE A 88 -3.11 -5.73 4.30
C PHE A 88 -3.40 -4.25 4.11
N SER A 89 -2.56 -3.44 4.74
CA SER A 89 -2.53 -1.99 4.63
C SER A 89 -1.08 -1.57 4.48
N CYS A 90 -0.79 -0.80 3.44
CA CYS A 90 0.53 -0.33 3.10
C CYS A 90 0.49 1.21 3.03
N GLN A 91 1.11 1.87 3.99
CA GLN A 91 1.22 3.33 4.00
C GLN A 91 2.21 3.77 2.94
N ILE A 92 1.77 4.64 2.04
CA ILE A 92 2.59 5.17 0.96
C ILE A 92 3.23 6.46 1.46
N SER A 93 4.56 6.45 1.55
CA SER A 93 5.32 7.62 1.98
C SER A 93 4.99 8.83 1.10
N LYS A 94 4.99 10.00 1.73
CA LYS A 94 4.82 11.28 1.03
C LYS A 94 5.81 11.45 -0.13
N TYR A 95 7.08 11.10 0.08
CA TYR A 95 8.12 11.24 -0.95
C TYR A 95 7.88 10.29 -2.14
N MET A 96 7.44 9.05 -1.89
CA MET A 96 7.06 8.14 -2.98
C MET A 96 5.90 8.70 -3.80
N SER A 97 4.87 9.27 -3.14
CA SER A 97 3.74 9.88 -3.85
C SER A 97 4.16 11.07 -4.73
N ILE A 98 4.99 11.97 -4.21
CA ILE A 98 5.53 13.12 -4.96
C ILE A 98 6.40 12.64 -6.13
N THR A 99 7.22 11.61 -5.90
CA THR A 99 8.10 11.05 -6.93
C THR A 99 7.29 10.46 -8.08
N MET A 100 6.22 9.71 -7.78
CA MET A 100 5.33 9.16 -8.80
C MET A 100 4.59 10.26 -9.58
N GLU A 101 4.11 11.31 -8.90
CA GLU A 101 3.49 12.46 -9.59
C GLU A 101 4.47 13.13 -10.56
N LYS A 102 5.73 13.36 -10.14
CA LYS A 102 6.79 13.90 -11.01
C LYS A 102 7.11 12.97 -12.18
N TYR A 103 7.12 11.65 -11.96
CA TYR A 103 7.34 10.67 -13.01
C TYR A 103 6.24 10.71 -14.09
N HIS A 104 4.97 10.84 -13.68
CA HIS A 104 3.83 10.90 -14.60
C HIS A 104 3.79 12.16 -15.47
N ILE A 105 4.42 13.26 -15.05
CA ILE A 105 4.50 14.51 -15.82
C ILE A 105 5.82 14.66 -16.60
N ASP A 106 6.55 13.56 -16.82
CA ASP A 106 7.85 13.55 -17.52
C ASP A 106 8.88 14.53 -16.94
N HIS A 107 8.80 14.83 -15.64
CA HIS A 107 9.72 15.75 -14.98
C HIS A 107 11.16 15.24 -15.00
N TYR A 108 11.35 13.92 -14.91
CA TYR A 108 12.65 13.28 -14.94
C TYR A 108 13.09 13.04 -16.39
N LYS A 109 14.17 13.71 -16.80
CA LYS A 109 14.74 13.62 -18.16
C LYS A 109 15.36 12.26 -18.48
N ASP A 110 15.76 11.51 -17.45
CA ASP A 110 16.25 10.14 -17.56
C ASP A 110 15.42 9.26 -16.63
N LYS A 111 14.43 8.56 -17.21
CA LYS A 111 13.53 7.66 -16.48
C LYS A 111 14.21 6.37 -16.00
N ASN A 112 15.41 6.08 -16.51
CA ASN A 112 16.16 4.88 -16.16
C ASN A 112 17.12 5.12 -14.98
N HIS A 113 17.33 6.37 -14.57
CA HIS A 113 18.22 6.69 -13.44
C HIS A 113 17.52 6.64 -12.07
N SER A 114 16.19 6.48 -12.03
CA SER A 114 15.37 6.57 -10.81
C SER A 114 15.13 5.25 -10.05
N PHE A 115 15.59 4.13 -10.60
CA PHE A 115 15.69 2.86 -9.86
C PHE A 115 17.14 2.46 -10.01
N GLY A 116 17.93 2.67 -8.94
CA GLY A 116 19.38 2.56 -9.00
C GLY A 116 19.84 1.34 -9.79
N ASN A 117 20.89 1.51 -10.60
CA ASN A 117 21.66 0.39 -11.11
C ASN A 117 22.17 -0.37 -9.87
N TYR A 118 21.53 -1.49 -9.56
CA TYR A 118 22.10 -2.49 -8.68
C TYR A 118 23.02 -3.33 -9.55
N ASP A 119 24.25 -2.85 -9.72
CA ASP A 119 25.32 -3.71 -10.18
C ASP A 119 25.71 -4.61 -9.00
N ASP A 120 25.48 -5.91 -9.15
CA ASP A 120 25.91 -6.98 -8.23
C ASP A 120 27.45 -7.06 -8.11
#